data_AF-A0A9P9WWE3-F1
#
_entry.id   AF-A0A9P9WWE3-F1
#
_cell.length_a   1.000
_cell.length_b   1.000
_cell.length_c   1.000
_cell.angle_alpha   90.00
_cell.angle_beta   90.00
_cell.angle_gamma   90.00
#
_symmetry.space_group_name_H-M   'P 1'
#
loop_
_entity.id
_entity.type
_entity.pdbx_description
1 polymer ?
#
loop_
_entity_poly.entity_id
_entity_poly.type
_entity_poly.pdbx_seq_one_letter_code
_entity_poly.pdbx_strand_id
1 'polypeptide(L)'
;MAAPIRLTVGCVVAMLAVAACAASPSLFRHLVPLPSNDPLRPQYPHFLPDGTVVFSAAPASGGGSEVYRVNKDGSGVTCLSWGVSPSATANLSKPFAFTDGSRRFLVRVGSQSTDQGGGSTVLEVSGLTEQREMRIALGGQHAGFTQVVLGSNNIAQYISIIGGLHRATNATGQPEYLFEDARVIASDAEMKRFTADGERAIVASFNGVFDQGNADGLVVVVDLGTGNATRLTANPDYDEDICDSPNGQWLIRRPSYVPGFVVGPVFSMKKGTTNQPWVNSRADEIGGKDGFPLWVAGDGWTSLPVANWTMMDRPLPFGRATQD
;
A
#
# COMPACT_ATOMS: atom_id res chain seq x y z
N MET A 1 -13.45 16.70 28.43
CA MET A 1 -13.50 15.37 27.77
C MET A 1 -12.66 15.46 26.51
N ALA A 2 -11.59 14.66 26.39
CA ALA A 2 -10.80 14.61 25.17
C ALA A 2 -11.62 13.94 24.05
N ALA A 3 -11.57 14.50 22.84
CA ALA A 3 -12.26 13.92 21.69
C ALA A 3 -11.68 12.54 21.34
N PRO A 4 -12.51 11.57 20.89
CA PRO A 4 -12.01 10.26 20.48
C PRO A 4 -11.05 10.39 19.28
N ILE A 5 -9.92 9.69 19.34
CA ILE A 5 -9.04 9.47 18.18
C ILE A 5 -9.81 8.58 17.21
N ARG A 6 -9.96 9.00 15.96
CA ARG A 6 -10.70 8.26 14.94
C ARG A 6 -9.77 7.89 13.78
N LEU A 7 -9.94 6.68 13.26
CA LEU A 7 -9.28 6.22 12.05
C LEU A 7 -10.29 6.34 10.90
N THR A 8 -9.94 7.04 9.82
CA THR A 8 -10.83 7.12 8.64
C THR A 8 -10.57 5.97 7.70
N VAL A 9 -11.66 5.31 7.31
CA VAL A 9 -11.73 4.28 6.29
C VAL A 9 -12.84 4.65 5.30
N GLY A 10 -12.54 5.12 4.09
CA GLY A 10 -13.60 5.17 3.08
C GLY A 10 -14.07 3.75 2.73
N CYS A 11 -15.35 3.54 2.44
CA CYS A 11 -15.89 2.25 1.98
C CYS A 11 -16.93 2.47 0.90
N VAL A 12 -16.58 2.27 -0.37
CA VAL A 12 -17.59 2.22 -1.43
C VAL A 12 -18.33 0.90 -1.34
N VAL A 13 -19.66 0.97 -1.44
CA VAL A 13 -20.51 -0.19 -1.68
C VAL A 13 -20.91 -0.12 -3.14
N ALA A 14 -20.26 -0.91 -4.00
CA ALA A 14 -20.84 -1.19 -5.30
C ALA A 14 -22.04 -2.11 -5.06
N MET A 15 -23.25 -1.59 -5.18
CA MET A 15 -24.42 -2.47 -5.27
C MET A 15 -24.29 -3.26 -6.57
N LEU A 16 -24.21 -4.59 -6.46
CA LEU A 16 -24.43 -5.50 -7.59
C LEU A 16 -25.89 -5.32 -8.03
N ALA A 17 -26.14 -4.38 -8.94
CA ALA A 17 -27.39 -4.34 -9.67
C ALA A 17 -27.28 -5.34 -10.82
N VAL A 18 -27.70 -6.59 -10.55
CA VAL A 18 -28.13 -7.50 -11.61
C VAL A 18 -29.47 -6.97 -12.12
N ALA A 19 -29.42 -6.02 -13.06
CA ALA A 19 -30.44 -5.69 -14.06
C ALA A 19 -30.28 -4.22 -14.51
N ALA A 20 -29.89 -4.03 -15.78
CA ALA A 20 -30.28 -3.01 -16.77
C ALA A 20 -30.63 -1.55 -16.38
N CYS A 21 -30.37 -1.06 -15.17
CA CYS A 21 -30.43 0.34 -14.81
C CYS A 21 -29.17 0.64 -13.99
N ALA A 22 -28.19 1.29 -14.63
CA ALA A 22 -26.93 1.67 -14.02
C ALA A 22 -27.18 2.74 -12.96
N ALA A 23 -27.47 2.31 -11.73
CA ALA A 23 -27.33 3.18 -10.57
C ALA A 23 -25.85 3.54 -10.45
N SER A 24 -25.54 4.84 -10.44
CA SER A 24 -24.18 5.31 -10.15
C SER A 24 -23.69 4.69 -8.84
N PRO A 25 -22.43 4.24 -8.76
CA PRO A 25 -21.90 3.67 -7.53
C PRO A 25 -22.01 4.69 -6.39
N SER A 26 -22.50 4.25 -5.23
CA SER A 26 -22.56 5.08 -4.03
C SER A 26 -21.33 4.85 -3.16
N LEU A 27 -20.60 5.93 -2.87
CA LEU A 27 -19.49 5.94 -1.92
C LEU A 27 -20.00 6.24 -0.51
N PHE A 28 -19.61 5.42 0.47
CA PHE A 28 -19.80 5.73 1.88
C PHE A 28 -18.45 5.87 2.56
N ARG A 29 -18.37 6.71 3.59
CA ARG A 29 -17.18 6.77 4.45
C ARG A 29 -17.49 6.10 5.78
N HIS A 30 -16.59 5.22 6.21
CA HIS A 30 -16.65 4.52 7.48
C HIS A 30 -15.55 5.03 8.42
N LEU A 31 -15.92 5.54 9.58
CA LEU A 31 -14.93 5.91 10.60
C LEU A 31 -14.82 4.77 11.59
N VAL A 32 -13.63 4.20 11.75
CA VAL A 32 -13.36 3.21 12.80
C VAL A 32 -13.02 3.98 14.07
N PRO A 33 -13.89 3.96 15.10
CA PRO A 33 -13.59 4.65 16.34
C PRO A 33 -12.48 3.88 17.07
N LEU A 34 -11.49 4.60 17.60
CA LEU A 34 -10.47 4.02 18.45
C LEU A 34 -10.60 4.62 19.86
N PRO A 35 -10.14 3.90 20.91
CA PRO A 35 -10.04 4.48 22.24
C PRO A 35 -9.18 5.74 22.19
N SER A 36 -9.55 6.77 22.95
CA SER A 36 -8.86 8.07 22.92
C SER A 36 -7.49 8.05 23.59
N ASN A 37 -7.23 7.06 24.44
CA ASN A 37 -6.08 7.01 25.32
C ASN A 37 -5.07 5.93 24.95
N ASP A 38 -5.47 4.83 24.30
CA ASP A 38 -4.56 3.76 23.89
C ASP A 38 -5.19 2.90 22.75
N PRO A 39 -4.53 2.73 21.59
CA PRO A 39 -3.21 3.25 21.23
C PRO A 39 -3.23 4.68 20.67
N LEU A 40 -2.10 5.37 20.80
CA LEU A 40 -1.90 6.75 20.39
C LEU A 40 -1.42 6.83 18.93
N ARG A 41 -1.88 7.86 18.21
CA ARG A 41 -1.40 8.21 16.84
C ARG A 41 -1.45 7.02 15.86
N PRO A 42 -2.63 6.44 15.58
CA PRO A 42 -2.77 5.36 14.62
C PRO A 42 -2.37 5.79 13.20
N GLN A 43 -1.69 4.91 12.47
CA GLN A 43 -1.13 5.14 11.14
C GLN A 43 -1.18 3.87 10.29
N TYR A 44 -1.14 4.05 8.97
CA TYR A 44 -1.02 2.98 7.97
C TYR A 44 -2.00 1.80 8.16
N PRO A 45 -3.33 2.06 8.18
CA PRO A 45 -4.30 0.99 8.33
C PRO A 45 -4.38 0.11 7.08
N HIS A 46 -4.67 -1.17 7.29
CA HIS A 46 -4.85 -2.17 6.25
C HIS A 46 -6.03 -3.08 6.63
N PHE A 47 -6.96 -3.30 5.69
CA PHE A 47 -8.07 -4.23 5.90
C PHE A 47 -7.65 -5.66 5.64
N LEU A 48 -8.15 -6.56 6.47
CA LEU A 48 -8.01 -7.99 6.27
C LEU A 48 -9.25 -8.56 5.56
N PRO A 49 -9.11 -9.73 4.90
CA PRO A 49 -10.26 -10.45 4.33
C PRO A 49 -11.41 -10.68 5.31
N ASP A 50 -11.12 -10.83 6.60
CA ASP A 50 -12.11 -11.02 7.67
C ASP A 50 -12.86 -9.73 8.09
N GLY A 51 -12.54 -8.60 7.46
CA GLY A 51 -13.16 -7.31 7.73
C GLY A 51 -12.55 -6.53 8.89
N THR A 52 -11.54 -7.09 9.57
CA THR A 52 -10.79 -6.37 10.60
C THR A 52 -9.71 -5.48 10.01
N VAL A 53 -9.21 -4.55 10.83
CA VAL A 53 -8.20 -3.56 10.44
C VAL A 53 -6.95 -3.80 11.25
N VAL A 54 -5.81 -3.86 10.56
CA VAL A 54 -4.49 -3.78 11.19
C VAL A 54 -3.88 -2.42 10.93
N PHE A 55 -3.14 -1.88 11.88
CA PHE A 55 -2.54 -0.55 11.79
C PHE A 55 -1.34 -0.44 12.71
N SER A 56 -0.49 0.56 12.52
CA SER A 56 0.59 0.86 13.46
C SER A 56 0.22 2.01 14.38
N ALA A 57 0.59 1.95 15.66
CA ALA A 57 0.34 3.02 16.61
C ALA A 57 1.36 2.98 17.76
N ALA A 58 1.47 4.07 18.52
CA ALA A 58 2.32 4.11 19.71
C ALA A 58 1.52 3.67 20.96
N PRO A 59 2.05 2.79 21.81
CA PRO A 59 1.44 2.47 23.09
C PRO A 59 1.31 3.70 24.00
N ALA A 60 0.21 3.79 24.76
CA ALA A 60 0.04 4.84 25.76
C ALA A 60 1.06 4.78 26.89
N SER A 61 1.56 3.58 27.20
CA SER A 61 2.63 3.33 28.18
C SER A 61 3.99 3.88 27.76
N GLY A 62 4.13 4.40 26.54
CA GLY A 62 5.41 4.74 25.93
C GLY A 62 6.08 3.55 25.25
N GLY A 63 7.13 3.84 24.48
CA GLY A 63 7.84 2.85 23.67
C GLY A 63 7.80 3.17 22.17
N GLY A 64 8.33 2.23 21.37
CA GLY A 64 8.24 2.27 19.90
C GLY A 64 6.81 2.06 19.40
N SER A 65 6.57 2.37 18.12
CA SER A 65 5.30 2.01 17.47
C SER A 65 5.19 0.50 17.32
N GLU A 66 3.97 0.01 17.50
CA GLU A 66 3.59 -1.40 17.47
C GLU A 66 2.48 -1.65 16.43
N VAL A 67 2.24 -2.91 16.09
CA VAL A 67 1.15 -3.31 15.19
C VAL A 67 -0.07 -3.71 16.01
N TYR A 68 -1.21 -3.11 15.71
CA TYR A 68 -2.49 -3.35 16.36
C TYR A 68 -3.50 -3.92 15.37
N ARG A 69 -4.51 -4.62 15.91
CA ARG A 69 -5.72 -5.05 15.21
C ARG A 69 -6.95 -4.46 15.89
N VAL A 70 -7.98 -4.15 15.12
CA VAL A 70 -9.29 -3.71 15.60
C VAL A 70 -10.40 -4.24 14.69
N ASN A 71 -11.59 -4.47 15.24
CA ASN A 71 -12.78 -4.77 14.45
C ASN A 71 -13.24 -3.53 13.68
N LYS A 72 -14.03 -3.72 12.61
CA LYS A 72 -14.54 -2.60 11.79
C LYS A 72 -15.38 -1.61 12.60
N ASP A 73 -16.05 -2.06 13.66
CA ASP A 73 -16.84 -1.22 14.56
C ASP A 73 -16.00 -0.50 15.64
N GLY A 74 -14.67 -0.71 15.67
CA GLY A 74 -13.76 -0.13 16.66
C GLY A 74 -13.59 -0.96 17.93
N SER A 75 -14.34 -2.06 18.08
CA SER A 75 -14.20 -2.97 19.22
C SER A 75 -12.96 -3.88 19.09
N GLY A 76 -12.56 -4.50 20.20
CA GLY A 76 -11.53 -5.55 20.18
C GLY A 76 -10.13 -5.07 19.77
N VAL A 77 -9.77 -3.83 20.10
CA VAL A 77 -8.40 -3.32 19.90
C VAL A 77 -7.42 -4.22 20.64
N THR A 78 -6.42 -4.76 19.94
CA THR A 78 -5.41 -5.67 20.51
C THR A 78 -4.06 -5.41 19.84
N CYS A 79 -2.98 -5.37 20.63
CA CYS A 79 -1.63 -5.32 20.09
C CYS A 79 -1.20 -6.71 19.60
N LEU A 80 -0.74 -6.80 18.35
CA LEU A 80 -0.28 -8.05 17.73
C LEU A 80 1.21 -8.30 17.92
N SER A 81 2.01 -7.26 18.18
CA SER A 81 3.47 -7.36 18.26
C SER A 81 4.03 -7.36 19.68
N TRP A 82 3.20 -7.08 20.70
CA TRP A 82 3.62 -7.15 22.10
C TRP A 82 4.13 -8.55 22.47
N GLY A 83 5.37 -8.60 22.93
CA GLY A 83 6.02 -9.84 23.37
C GLY A 83 6.44 -10.79 22.24
N VAL A 84 6.18 -10.44 20.97
CA VAL A 84 6.54 -11.29 19.82
C VAL A 84 8.04 -11.23 19.51
N SER A 85 8.70 -10.10 19.78
CA SER A 85 10.16 -9.98 19.74
C SER A 85 10.63 -8.97 20.79
N PRO A 86 10.85 -9.40 22.04
CA PRO A 86 11.26 -8.51 23.15
C PRO A 86 12.57 -7.75 22.90
N SER A 87 13.41 -8.27 21.99
CA SER A 87 14.67 -7.65 21.57
C SER A 87 14.50 -6.58 20.48
N ALA A 88 13.34 -6.50 19.82
CA ALA A 88 13.08 -5.51 18.80
C ALA A 88 12.69 -4.18 19.46
N THR A 89 13.64 -3.26 19.56
CA THR A 89 13.44 -1.92 20.14
C THR A 89 13.06 -0.87 19.09
N ALA A 90 13.10 -1.24 17.81
CA ALA A 90 12.80 -0.36 16.69
C ALA A 90 11.29 -0.23 16.45
N ASN A 91 10.87 0.91 15.90
CA ASN A 91 9.46 1.15 15.54
C ASN A 91 8.97 0.14 14.49
N LEU A 92 7.80 -0.43 14.72
CA LEU A 92 7.06 -1.25 13.77
C LEU A 92 5.99 -0.40 13.08
N SER A 93 5.95 -0.44 11.75
CA SER A 93 5.01 0.39 10.97
C SER A 93 4.65 -0.24 9.62
N LYS A 94 3.68 0.36 8.90
CA LYS A 94 3.23 -0.09 7.57
C LYS A 94 2.93 -1.61 7.51
N PRO A 95 1.98 -2.13 8.33
CA PRO A 95 1.64 -3.54 8.28
C PRO A 95 0.93 -3.89 6.97
N PHE A 96 1.39 -4.96 6.31
CA PHE A 96 0.74 -5.58 5.16
C PHE A 96 0.46 -7.04 5.48
N ALA A 97 -0.79 -7.45 5.39
CA ALA A 97 -1.17 -8.82 5.71
C ALA A 97 -0.91 -9.77 4.55
N PHE A 98 -0.45 -10.97 4.88
CA PHE A 98 -0.56 -12.11 3.98
C PHE A 98 -2.03 -12.53 3.91
N THR A 99 -2.49 -12.81 2.71
CA THR A 99 -3.91 -13.12 2.41
C THR A 99 -4.14 -14.62 2.18
N ASP A 100 -3.11 -15.42 2.38
CA ASP A 100 -3.09 -16.89 2.32
C ASP A 100 -3.69 -17.59 3.57
N GLY A 101 -4.30 -16.83 4.49
CA GLY A 101 -4.89 -17.34 5.73
C GLY A 101 -3.88 -17.63 6.86
N SER A 102 -2.58 -17.42 6.64
CA SER A 102 -1.52 -17.70 7.62
C SER A 102 -1.46 -16.74 8.81
N ARG A 103 -2.19 -15.60 8.74
CA ARG A 103 -2.15 -14.51 9.74
C ARG A 103 -0.75 -13.91 9.96
N ARG A 104 0.09 -13.95 8.93
CA ARG A 104 1.41 -13.30 8.90
C ARG A 104 1.29 -11.86 8.41
N PHE A 105 2.20 -11.00 8.84
CA PHE A 105 2.26 -9.62 8.38
C PHE A 105 3.69 -9.25 7.96
N LEU A 106 3.84 -8.62 6.80
CA LEU A 106 5.05 -7.86 6.52
C LEU A 106 4.95 -6.52 7.23
N VAL A 107 5.97 -6.16 7.99
CA VAL A 107 6.01 -4.96 8.82
C VAL A 107 7.34 -4.25 8.59
N ARG A 108 7.31 -2.93 8.44
CA ARG A 108 8.53 -2.12 8.38
C ARG A 108 9.14 -1.98 9.76
N VAL A 109 10.46 -2.13 9.86
CA VAL A 109 11.25 -1.96 11.09
C VAL A 109 12.09 -0.69 10.98
N GLY A 110 12.04 0.16 12.00
CA GLY A 110 12.83 1.39 12.07
C GLY A 110 12.31 2.52 11.16
N SER A 111 13.22 3.43 10.80
CA SER A 111 12.93 4.59 9.95
C SER A 111 13.39 4.36 8.51
N GLN A 112 12.71 4.95 7.53
CA GLN A 112 13.09 4.92 6.11
C GLN A 112 13.98 6.14 5.79
N SER A 113 15.11 5.92 5.13
CA SER A 113 15.91 6.97 4.49
C SER A 113 16.02 6.72 2.98
N THR A 114 16.33 7.78 2.23
CA THR A 114 16.53 7.74 0.77
C THR A 114 17.66 6.82 0.35
N ASP A 115 18.65 6.63 1.24
CA ASP A 115 19.93 6.01 0.88
C ASP A 115 20.00 4.54 1.29
N GLN A 116 19.12 4.08 2.19
CA GLN A 116 19.14 2.72 2.72
C GLN A 116 17.83 1.94 2.56
N GLY A 117 16.78 2.56 2.01
CA GLY A 117 15.45 1.96 2.04
C GLY A 117 14.95 1.74 3.48
N GLY A 118 13.77 1.15 3.65
CA GLY A 118 13.31 0.67 4.95
C GLY A 118 13.66 -0.80 5.13
N GLY A 119 14.21 -1.18 6.29
CA GLY A 119 14.21 -2.58 6.70
C GLY A 119 12.77 -3.05 6.91
N SER A 120 12.45 -4.27 6.49
CA SER A 120 11.15 -4.89 6.82
C SER A 120 11.38 -6.22 7.51
N THR A 121 10.31 -6.78 8.04
CA THR A 121 10.34 -8.09 8.69
C THR A 121 8.99 -8.76 8.51
N VAL A 122 8.98 -10.10 8.52
CA VAL A 122 7.73 -10.83 8.67
C VAL A 122 7.46 -11.01 10.15
N LEU A 123 6.36 -10.41 10.61
CA LEU A 123 5.75 -10.65 11.90
C LEU A 123 4.91 -11.94 11.82
N GLU A 124 5.39 -12.97 12.51
CA GLU A 124 4.66 -14.20 12.79
C GLU A 124 4.41 -14.32 14.29
N VAL A 125 3.47 -15.18 14.70
CA VAL A 125 3.21 -15.48 16.12
C VAL A 125 4.48 -15.94 16.87
N SER A 126 5.47 -16.46 16.15
CA SER A 126 6.74 -16.98 16.69
C SER A 126 7.93 -16.02 16.65
N GLY A 127 7.82 -14.81 16.07
CA GLY A 127 8.95 -13.86 16.02
C GLY A 127 8.98 -12.94 14.79
N LEU A 128 10.10 -12.22 14.66
CA LEU A 128 10.43 -11.35 13.53
C LEU A 128 11.55 -11.97 12.67
N THR A 129 11.33 -12.10 11.36
CA THR A 129 12.38 -12.48 10.40
C THR A 129 12.74 -11.28 9.53
N GLU A 130 13.99 -10.79 9.56
CA GLU A 130 14.43 -9.63 8.77
C GLU A 130 14.27 -9.86 7.26
N GLN A 131 13.82 -8.82 6.54
CA GLN A 131 13.54 -8.79 5.11
C GLN A 131 13.78 -7.38 4.51
N ARG A 132 13.84 -7.27 3.18
CA ARG A 132 13.83 -5.98 2.47
C ARG A 132 12.42 -5.39 2.46
N GLU A 133 12.23 -4.10 2.13
CA GLU A 133 10.89 -3.61 1.80
C GLU A 133 10.34 -4.34 0.58
N MET A 134 9.39 -5.26 0.81
CA MET A 134 8.79 -6.10 -0.23
C MET A 134 7.30 -5.81 -0.39
N ARG A 135 6.74 -6.32 -1.47
CA ARG A 135 5.32 -6.54 -1.69
C ARG A 135 5.11 -8.04 -1.82
N ILE A 136 4.00 -8.55 -1.30
CA ILE A 136 3.66 -9.97 -1.31
C ILE A 136 2.44 -10.18 -2.19
N ALA A 137 2.47 -11.18 -3.07
CA ALA A 137 1.31 -11.56 -3.88
C ALA A 137 0.26 -12.26 -3.02
N LEU A 138 -1.01 -12.23 -3.44
CA LEU A 138 -2.14 -12.74 -2.64
C LEU A 138 -1.94 -14.20 -2.16
N GLY A 139 -1.36 -15.04 -3.03
CA GLY A 139 -1.05 -16.44 -2.71
C GLY A 139 0.12 -16.68 -1.77
N GLY A 140 0.81 -15.62 -1.29
CA GLY A 140 1.94 -15.71 -0.34
C GLY A 140 3.23 -16.34 -0.88
N GLN A 141 3.20 -16.87 -2.10
CA GLN A 141 4.30 -17.61 -2.74
C GLN A 141 5.21 -16.75 -3.61
N HIS A 142 4.80 -15.52 -3.92
CA HIS A 142 5.61 -14.56 -4.67
C HIS A 142 5.80 -13.30 -3.85
N ALA A 143 6.99 -12.72 -3.98
CA ALA A 143 7.30 -11.41 -3.46
C ALA A 143 7.99 -10.58 -4.53
N GLY A 144 8.04 -9.29 -4.33
CA GLY A 144 8.86 -8.40 -5.14
C GLY A 144 9.24 -7.14 -4.40
N PHE A 145 10.26 -6.46 -4.88
CA PHE A 145 10.80 -5.26 -4.28
C PHE A 145 11.42 -4.36 -5.35
N THR A 146 11.64 -3.11 -4.97
CA THR A 146 12.37 -2.14 -5.80
C THR A 146 13.78 -2.02 -5.28
N GLN A 147 14.76 -2.32 -6.14
CA GLN A 147 16.15 -2.01 -5.87
C GLN A 147 16.47 -0.61 -6.42
N VAL A 148 16.99 0.25 -5.55
CA VAL A 148 17.55 1.54 -5.96
C VAL A 148 19.03 1.33 -6.26
N VAL A 149 19.46 1.66 -7.47
CA VAL A 149 20.87 1.64 -7.88
C VAL A 149 21.29 3.02 -8.36
N LEU A 150 22.56 3.38 -8.17
CA LEU A 150 23.09 4.61 -8.77
C LEU A 150 23.55 4.29 -10.19
N GLY A 151 22.86 4.87 -11.18
CA GLY A 151 23.22 4.79 -12.58
C GLY A 151 24.36 5.74 -12.94
N SER A 152 24.71 5.78 -14.23
CA SER A 152 25.69 6.73 -14.77
C SER A 152 25.26 8.17 -14.43
N ASN A 153 26.22 9.01 -13.99
CA ASN A 153 26.01 10.38 -13.51
C ASN A 153 25.36 10.53 -12.12
N ASN A 154 25.42 9.52 -11.25
CA ASN A 154 24.86 9.55 -9.89
C ASN A 154 23.34 9.77 -9.84
N ILE A 155 22.62 9.37 -10.88
CA ILE A 155 21.15 9.41 -10.91
C ILE A 155 20.63 8.07 -10.38
N ALA A 156 19.71 8.13 -9.41
CA ALA A 156 19.06 6.93 -8.89
C ALA A 156 18.18 6.29 -9.96
N GLN A 157 18.35 4.99 -10.18
CA GLN A 157 17.51 4.14 -11.02
C GLN A 157 16.76 3.16 -10.15
N TYR A 158 15.49 2.92 -10.49
CA TYR A 158 14.61 2.02 -9.76
C TYR A 158 14.41 0.73 -10.56
N ILE A 159 14.77 -0.41 -9.99
CA ILE A 159 14.67 -1.72 -10.66
C ILE A 159 13.62 -2.54 -9.91
N SER A 160 12.51 -2.86 -10.58
CA SER A 160 11.46 -3.71 -10.02
C SER A 160 11.81 -5.19 -10.24
N ILE A 161 11.91 -5.93 -9.14
CA ILE A 161 12.31 -7.34 -9.12
C ILE A 161 11.21 -8.16 -8.45
N ILE A 162 10.89 -9.33 -9.01
CA ILE A 162 10.01 -10.33 -8.38
C ILE A 162 10.72 -11.67 -8.25
N GLY A 163 10.19 -12.56 -7.43
CA GLY A 163 10.70 -13.91 -7.24
C GLY A 163 9.73 -14.76 -6.43
N GLY A 164 10.06 -16.04 -6.29
CA GLY A 164 9.43 -16.93 -5.34
C GLY A 164 9.79 -16.52 -3.91
N LEU A 165 8.81 -16.56 -3.01
CA LEU A 165 9.02 -16.40 -1.58
C LEU A 165 8.81 -17.75 -0.91
N HIS A 166 9.90 -18.37 -0.49
CA HIS A 166 9.88 -19.67 0.15
C HIS A 166 10.17 -19.53 1.65
N ARG A 167 9.26 -20.05 2.48
CA ARG A 167 9.45 -20.10 3.93
C ARG A 167 10.25 -21.36 4.30
N ALA A 168 11.46 -21.17 4.80
CA ALA A 168 12.38 -22.20 5.24
C ALA A 168 12.61 -22.16 6.76
N THR A 169 13.50 -23.03 7.24
CA THR A 169 14.00 -23.03 8.62
C THR A 169 15.51 -22.93 8.57
N ASN A 170 16.09 -21.95 9.27
CA ASN A 170 17.53 -21.74 9.27
C ASN A 170 18.25 -22.77 10.17
N ALA A 171 19.58 -22.68 10.21
CA ALA A 171 20.43 -23.59 11.00
C ALA A 171 20.15 -23.57 12.52
N THR A 172 19.49 -22.52 13.05
CA THR A 172 19.14 -22.41 14.47
C THR A 172 17.69 -22.85 14.76
N GLY A 173 16.98 -23.39 13.77
CA GLY A 173 15.60 -23.85 13.91
C GLY A 173 14.56 -22.72 13.84
N GLN A 174 14.96 -21.50 13.49
CA GLN A 174 14.08 -20.34 13.37
C GLN A 174 13.54 -20.18 11.94
N PRO A 175 12.33 -19.61 11.75
CA PRO A 175 11.80 -19.32 10.42
C PRO A 175 12.71 -18.39 9.62
N GLU A 176 12.98 -18.75 8.37
CA GLU A 176 13.70 -17.93 7.38
C GLU A 176 12.87 -17.80 6.11
N TYR A 177 13.05 -16.71 5.38
CA TYR A 177 12.40 -16.48 4.10
C TYR A 177 13.45 -16.33 3.01
N LEU A 178 13.42 -17.24 2.06
CA LEU A 178 14.30 -17.28 0.91
C LEU A 178 13.59 -16.67 -0.29
N PHE A 179 14.31 -15.78 -0.98
CA PHE A 179 13.85 -15.18 -2.23
C PHE A 179 14.53 -15.89 -3.39
N GLU A 180 13.75 -16.66 -4.13
CA GLU A 180 14.23 -17.59 -5.16
C GLU A 180 13.75 -17.15 -6.55
N ASP A 181 14.43 -17.60 -7.60
CA ASP A 181 14.08 -17.31 -9.00
C ASP A 181 13.84 -15.83 -9.31
N ALA A 182 14.68 -14.99 -8.71
CA ALA A 182 14.60 -13.54 -8.84
C ALA A 182 14.76 -13.09 -10.30
N ARG A 183 13.80 -12.29 -10.79
CA ARG A 183 13.83 -11.69 -12.13
C ARG A 183 13.43 -10.23 -12.11
N VAL A 184 14.09 -9.44 -12.94
CA VAL A 184 13.71 -8.05 -13.22
C VAL A 184 12.46 -8.07 -14.09
N ILE A 185 11.43 -7.31 -13.69
CA ILE A 185 10.18 -7.16 -14.46
C ILE A 185 10.05 -5.78 -15.10
N ALA A 186 10.73 -4.77 -14.56
CA ALA A 186 10.77 -3.45 -15.13
C ALA A 186 12.04 -2.70 -14.70
N SER A 187 12.68 -2.02 -15.65
CA SER A 187 13.78 -1.09 -15.42
C SER A 187 13.26 0.34 -15.36
N ASP A 188 13.79 1.12 -14.44
CA ASP A 188 13.32 2.47 -14.10
C ASP A 188 11.84 2.54 -13.73
N ALA A 189 11.45 1.62 -12.85
CA ALA A 189 10.13 1.54 -12.29
C ALA A 189 10.18 1.10 -10.83
N GLU A 190 9.28 1.65 -10.02
CA GLU A 190 9.07 1.26 -8.63
C GLU A 190 7.88 0.30 -8.53
N MET A 191 8.10 -0.87 -7.95
CA MET A 191 7.04 -1.82 -7.69
C MET A 191 6.12 -1.31 -6.58
N LYS A 192 4.82 -1.22 -6.88
CA LYS A 192 3.82 -0.74 -5.94
C LYS A 192 3.10 -1.89 -5.24
N ARG A 193 2.66 -2.90 -5.98
CA ARG A 193 1.90 -4.07 -5.47
C ARG A 193 1.76 -5.18 -6.52
N PHE A 194 1.23 -6.33 -6.12
CA PHE A 194 0.66 -7.31 -7.05
C PHE A 194 -0.83 -7.03 -7.28
N THR A 195 -1.35 -7.47 -8.42
CA THR A 195 -2.81 -7.54 -8.65
C THR A 195 -3.45 -8.57 -7.72
N ALA A 196 -4.76 -8.45 -7.51
CA ALA A 196 -5.49 -9.36 -6.61
C ALA A 196 -5.40 -10.84 -7.03
N ASP A 197 -5.33 -11.13 -8.33
CA ASP A 197 -5.11 -12.48 -8.86
C ASP A 197 -3.66 -13.00 -8.66
N GLY A 198 -2.71 -12.14 -8.32
CA GLY A 198 -1.30 -12.47 -8.15
C GLY A 198 -0.55 -12.77 -9.46
N GLU A 199 -1.20 -12.66 -10.62
CA GLU A 199 -0.61 -12.99 -11.92
C GLU A 199 0.16 -11.81 -12.54
N ARG A 200 -0.01 -10.60 -11.99
CA ARG A 200 0.53 -9.36 -12.53
C ARG A 200 1.10 -8.48 -11.42
N ALA A 201 2.08 -7.64 -11.77
CA ALA A 201 2.65 -6.63 -10.88
C ALA A 201 2.26 -5.24 -11.36
N ILE A 202 1.88 -4.38 -10.43
CA ILE A 202 1.63 -2.95 -10.67
C ILE A 202 2.91 -2.20 -10.32
N VAL A 203 3.47 -1.49 -11.30
CA VAL A 203 4.70 -0.70 -11.16
C VAL A 203 4.45 0.74 -11.59
N ALA A 204 5.06 1.69 -10.89
CA ALA A 204 5.15 3.08 -11.33
C ALA A 204 6.38 3.24 -12.20
N SER A 205 6.19 3.48 -13.50
CA SER A 205 7.25 3.64 -14.49
C SER A 205 7.68 5.10 -14.60
N PHE A 206 8.98 5.37 -14.60
CA PHE A 206 9.52 6.74 -14.62
C PHE A 206 10.05 7.19 -15.99
N ASN A 207 10.25 6.26 -16.93
CA ASN A 207 10.86 6.52 -18.24
C ASN A 207 9.87 6.53 -19.43
N GLY A 208 8.56 6.63 -19.20
CA GLY A 208 7.58 6.75 -20.27
C GLY A 208 7.54 5.54 -21.21
N VAL A 209 7.26 4.34 -20.67
CA VAL A 209 7.15 3.07 -21.44
C VAL A 209 6.24 3.18 -22.67
N PHE A 210 5.20 4.02 -22.60
CA PHE A 210 4.24 4.23 -23.69
C PHE A 210 4.45 5.53 -24.46
N ASP A 211 5.04 6.54 -23.84
CA ASP A 211 5.25 7.88 -24.42
C ASP A 211 6.72 8.29 -24.20
N GLN A 212 7.60 7.81 -25.09
CA GLN A 212 9.04 8.01 -24.98
C GLN A 212 9.40 9.50 -24.94
N GLY A 213 10.25 9.88 -23.97
CA GLY A 213 10.72 11.26 -23.81
C GLY A 213 9.83 12.14 -22.93
N ASN A 214 8.72 11.61 -22.42
CA ASN A 214 7.91 12.28 -21.41
C ASN A 214 8.14 11.61 -20.05
N ALA A 215 8.43 12.39 -19.00
CA ALA A 215 8.41 11.86 -17.63
C ALA A 215 6.96 11.79 -17.15
N ASP A 216 6.17 11.02 -17.88
CA ASP A 216 4.84 10.61 -17.46
C ASP A 216 5.08 9.47 -16.49
N GLY A 217 4.93 9.79 -15.20
CA GLY A 217 4.99 8.84 -14.12
C GLY A 217 3.79 7.90 -14.14
N LEU A 218 3.72 7.05 -15.16
CA LEU A 218 2.58 6.20 -15.44
C LEU A 218 2.66 4.95 -14.60
N VAL A 219 1.53 4.51 -14.09
CA VAL A 219 1.43 3.17 -13.54
C VAL A 219 1.04 2.21 -14.64
N VAL A 220 1.75 1.07 -14.67
CA VAL A 220 1.55 0.03 -15.65
C VAL A 220 1.39 -1.31 -14.95
N VAL A 221 0.67 -2.22 -15.59
CA VAL A 221 0.54 -3.60 -15.15
C VAL A 221 1.48 -4.46 -15.98
N VAL A 222 2.42 -5.14 -15.34
CA VAL A 222 3.34 -6.10 -15.96
C VAL A 222 2.81 -7.50 -15.72
N ASP A 223 2.54 -8.21 -16.80
CA ASP A 223 2.19 -9.62 -16.79
C ASP A 223 3.39 -10.47 -16.41
N LEU A 224 3.26 -11.31 -15.37
CA LEU A 224 4.41 -12.03 -14.84
C LEU A 224 4.84 -13.21 -15.71
N GLY A 225 3.93 -13.79 -16.50
CA GLY A 225 4.22 -14.94 -17.36
C GLY A 225 4.90 -14.53 -18.67
N THR A 226 4.51 -13.37 -19.21
CA THR A 226 4.96 -12.89 -20.53
C THR A 226 5.92 -11.70 -20.46
N GLY A 227 5.93 -10.96 -19.35
CA GLY A 227 6.65 -9.69 -19.21
C GLY A 227 5.99 -8.51 -19.92
N ASN A 228 4.80 -8.70 -20.52
CA ASN A 228 4.11 -7.65 -21.25
C ASN A 228 3.59 -6.56 -20.31
N ALA A 229 3.83 -5.30 -20.67
CA ALA A 229 3.32 -4.15 -19.94
C ALA A 229 2.04 -3.60 -20.60
N THR A 230 1.06 -3.26 -19.77
CA THR A 230 -0.17 -2.56 -20.20
C THR A 230 -0.37 -1.30 -19.38
N ARG A 231 -0.79 -0.21 -20.03
CA ARG A 231 -1.06 1.06 -19.37
C ARG A 231 -2.23 0.91 -18.39
N LEU A 232 -2.03 1.32 -17.12
CA LEU A 232 -3.09 1.31 -16.11
C LEU A 232 -3.77 2.67 -15.99
N THR A 233 -3.01 3.75 -16.10
CA THR A 233 -3.51 5.12 -16.02
C THR A 233 -3.10 5.96 -17.22
N ALA A 234 -3.91 6.98 -17.52
CA ALA A 234 -3.65 7.92 -18.63
C ALA A 234 -3.12 9.28 -18.15
N ASN A 235 -2.81 9.44 -16.85
CA ASN A 235 -2.30 10.70 -16.31
C ASN A 235 -0.87 10.98 -16.78
N PRO A 236 -0.60 12.12 -17.45
CA PRO A 236 0.74 12.48 -17.92
C PRO A 236 1.66 13.03 -16.82
N ASP A 237 1.21 13.18 -15.57
CA ASP A 237 2.08 13.74 -14.53
C ASP A 237 2.80 12.66 -13.72
N TYR A 238 2.12 12.14 -12.71
CA TYR A 238 2.54 11.01 -11.89
C TYR A 238 1.34 10.50 -11.13
N ASP A 239 1.17 9.18 -11.08
CA ASP A 239 0.20 8.55 -10.19
C ASP A 239 0.90 7.73 -9.12
N GLU A 240 0.56 8.01 -7.86
CA GLU A 240 1.05 7.22 -6.73
C GLU A 240 -0.05 6.42 -6.05
N ASP A 241 0.37 5.35 -5.39
CA ASP A 241 -0.43 4.52 -4.49
C ASP A 241 -1.68 3.96 -5.17
N ILE A 242 -1.48 3.43 -6.39
CA ILE A 242 -2.56 2.78 -7.11
C ILE A 242 -2.87 1.44 -6.49
N CYS A 243 -4.17 1.22 -6.32
CA CYS A 243 -4.71 0.03 -5.73
C CYS A 243 -5.85 -0.48 -6.61
N ASP A 244 -5.66 -1.63 -7.24
CA ASP A 244 -6.67 -2.29 -8.06
C ASP A 244 -7.73 -2.99 -7.20
N SER A 245 -8.98 -2.92 -7.64
CA SER A 245 -10.05 -3.70 -7.02
C SER A 245 -9.89 -5.19 -7.28
N PRO A 246 -10.35 -6.08 -6.38
CA PRO A 246 -10.29 -7.52 -6.58
C PRO A 246 -10.95 -8.00 -7.89
N ASN A 247 -12.07 -7.41 -8.30
CA ASN A 247 -12.71 -7.68 -9.59
C ASN A 247 -12.06 -6.99 -10.79
N GLY A 248 -11.01 -6.21 -10.58
CA GLY A 248 -10.28 -5.50 -11.63
C GLY A 248 -11.08 -4.41 -12.36
N GLN A 249 -12.26 -3.99 -11.90
CA GLN A 249 -13.06 -2.96 -12.57
C GLN A 249 -12.72 -1.53 -12.14
N TRP A 250 -12.11 -1.38 -10.96
CA TRP A 250 -11.90 -0.10 -10.31
C TRP A 250 -10.47 0.07 -9.82
N LEU A 251 -10.09 1.33 -9.63
CA LEU A 251 -8.78 1.77 -9.19
C LEU A 251 -8.99 2.80 -8.08
N ILE A 252 -8.24 2.71 -6.99
CA ILE A 252 -7.98 3.88 -6.16
C ILE A 252 -6.65 4.45 -6.64
N ARG A 253 -6.61 5.74 -6.89
CA ARG A 253 -5.38 6.45 -7.27
C ARG A 253 -5.24 7.75 -6.50
N ARG A 254 -4.02 8.27 -6.49
CA ARG A 254 -3.72 9.61 -5.99
C ARG A 254 -3.00 10.43 -7.08
N PRO A 255 -3.71 11.39 -7.71
CA PRO A 255 -3.13 12.23 -8.74
C PRO A 255 -1.98 13.10 -8.23
N SER A 256 -0.89 13.17 -9.00
CA SER A 256 0.10 14.24 -8.98
C SER A 256 0.79 14.50 -7.63
N TYR A 257 0.94 13.47 -6.79
CA TYR A 257 1.77 13.56 -5.59
C TYR A 257 3.16 13.01 -5.89
N VAL A 258 4.16 13.87 -6.05
CA VAL A 258 5.56 13.45 -6.14
C VAL A 258 6.16 13.51 -4.73
N PRO A 259 6.52 12.36 -4.11
CA PRO A 259 7.22 12.37 -2.84
C PRO A 259 8.55 13.12 -2.96
N GLY A 260 8.97 13.82 -1.90
CA GLY A 260 10.23 14.59 -1.92
C GLY A 260 11.50 13.77 -2.18
N PHE A 261 11.41 12.43 -2.11
CA PHE A 261 12.50 11.50 -2.40
C PHE A 261 12.52 10.98 -3.84
N VAL A 262 11.48 11.23 -4.65
CA VAL A 262 11.51 10.95 -6.09
C VAL A 262 12.29 12.09 -6.75
N VAL A 263 13.60 11.87 -6.92
CA VAL A 263 14.52 12.87 -7.43
C VAL A 263 14.58 12.77 -8.95
N GLY A 264 13.96 13.73 -9.63
CA GLY A 264 14.09 13.91 -11.07
C GLY A 264 13.59 15.31 -11.45
N PRO A 265 14.35 16.09 -12.24
CA PRO A 265 13.97 17.47 -12.60
C PRO A 265 12.56 17.57 -13.20
N VAL A 266 12.12 16.53 -13.93
CA VAL A 266 10.84 16.52 -14.62
C VAL A 266 9.65 16.29 -13.67
N PHE A 267 9.81 15.45 -12.63
CA PHE A 267 8.76 15.21 -11.63
C PHE A 267 8.52 16.44 -10.74
N SER A 268 9.58 17.16 -10.38
CA SER A 268 9.48 18.39 -9.58
C SER A 268 8.69 19.50 -10.29
N MET A 269 8.72 19.54 -11.63
CA MET A 269 7.97 20.51 -12.44
C MET A 269 6.48 20.16 -12.60
N LYS A 270 6.11 18.89 -12.42
CA LYS A 270 4.73 18.36 -12.58
C LYS A 270 4.05 18.02 -11.25
N LYS A 271 4.57 18.52 -10.13
CA LYS A 271 3.99 18.29 -8.81
C LYS A 271 2.63 18.98 -8.71
N GLY A 272 1.56 18.20 -8.58
CA GLY A 272 0.21 18.72 -8.44
C GLY A 272 -0.10 19.21 -7.03
N THR A 273 -1.28 19.80 -6.89
CA THR A 273 -1.76 20.42 -5.64
C THR A 273 -2.66 19.50 -4.82
N THR A 274 -3.15 18.39 -5.38
CA THR A 274 -4.13 17.51 -4.72
C THR A 274 -3.49 16.22 -4.23
N ASN A 275 -3.11 16.14 -2.95
CA ASN A 275 -2.64 14.89 -2.31
C ASN A 275 -3.80 14.00 -1.83
N GLN A 276 -4.91 13.98 -2.56
CA GLN A 276 -6.16 13.35 -2.12
C GLN A 276 -6.55 12.18 -3.04
N PRO A 277 -7.10 11.08 -2.50
CA PRO A 277 -7.38 9.86 -3.23
C PRO A 277 -8.68 9.98 -4.01
N TRP A 278 -8.79 9.22 -5.07
CA TRP A 278 -9.98 9.13 -5.93
C TRP A 278 -10.21 7.67 -6.30
N VAL A 279 -11.48 7.28 -6.50
CA VAL A 279 -11.83 6.00 -7.09
C VAL A 279 -12.32 6.21 -8.50
N ASN A 280 -11.71 5.51 -9.46
CA ASN A 280 -12.02 5.60 -10.87
C ASN A 280 -12.40 4.21 -11.39
N SER A 281 -13.34 4.15 -12.34
CA SER A 281 -13.47 2.96 -13.16
C SER A 281 -12.26 2.89 -14.09
N ARG A 282 -11.85 1.69 -14.53
CA ARG A 282 -10.73 1.58 -15.48
C ARG A 282 -10.96 2.33 -16.78
N ALA A 283 -12.20 2.28 -17.29
CA ALA A 283 -12.56 2.95 -18.53
C ALA A 283 -12.50 4.47 -18.41
N ASP A 284 -12.97 5.02 -17.28
CA ASP A 284 -12.94 6.45 -17.03
C ASP A 284 -11.52 6.95 -16.79
N GLU A 285 -10.68 6.17 -16.08
CA GLU A 285 -9.27 6.51 -15.88
C GLU A 285 -8.50 6.59 -17.20
N ILE A 286 -8.61 5.56 -18.06
CA ILE A 286 -7.98 5.57 -19.39
C ILE A 286 -8.58 6.66 -20.28
N GLY A 287 -9.86 6.98 -20.10
CA GLY A 287 -10.53 8.08 -20.78
C GLY A 287 -10.19 9.47 -20.24
N GLY A 288 -9.33 9.58 -19.22
CA GLY A 288 -8.92 10.86 -18.63
C GLY A 288 -10.04 11.59 -17.88
N LYS A 289 -11.04 10.86 -17.37
CA LYS A 289 -12.15 11.43 -16.61
C LYS A 289 -11.87 11.37 -15.11
N ASP A 290 -12.37 12.37 -14.39
CA ASP A 290 -12.32 12.40 -12.94
C ASP A 290 -13.14 11.27 -12.32
N GLY A 291 -12.63 10.75 -11.20
CA GLY A 291 -13.28 9.70 -10.42
C GLY A 291 -14.22 10.26 -9.35
N PHE A 292 -14.58 9.41 -8.41
CA PHE A 292 -15.26 9.85 -7.19
C PHE A 292 -14.23 10.23 -6.13
N PRO A 293 -14.31 11.45 -5.54
CA PRO A 293 -13.41 11.85 -4.50
C PRO A 293 -13.64 10.99 -3.25
N LEU A 294 -12.55 10.54 -2.68
CA LEU A 294 -12.53 9.64 -1.54
C LEU A 294 -12.28 10.37 -0.21
N TRP A 295 -12.50 11.69 -0.24
CA TRP A 295 -12.24 12.67 0.80
C TRP A 295 -13.40 13.68 0.84
N VAL A 296 -13.50 14.44 1.92
CA VAL A 296 -14.48 15.53 2.06
C VAL A 296 -13.72 16.83 2.26
N ALA A 297 -14.00 17.83 1.44
CA ALA A 297 -13.33 19.13 1.53
C ALA A 297 -13.59 19.80 2.90
N GLY A 298 -12.52 20.27 3.55
CA GLY A 298 -12.63 21.11 4.75
C GLY A 298 -13.00 20.39 6.04
N ASP A 299 -12.94 19.05 6.09
CA ASP A 299 -13.34 18.30 7.28
C ASP A 299 -12.17 17.93 8.23
N GLY A 300 -10.97 18.41 7.92
CA GLY A 300 -9.75 18.21 8.71
C GLY A 300 -9.05 16.87 8.49
N TRP A 301 -9.49 16.07 7.51
CA TRP A 301 -8.88 14.77 7.19
C TRP A 301 -7.98 14.84 5.96
N THR A 302 -6.73 14.39 6.11
CA THR A 302 -5.74 14.28 5.04
C THR A 302 -5.45 12.82 4.73
N SER A 303 -5.49 12.42 3.47
CA SER A 303 -5.20 11.04 3.08
C SER A 303 -3.78 10.58 3.45
N LEU A 304 -3.62 9.30 3.85
CA LEU A 304 -2.30 8.66 3.98
C LEU A 304 -2.02 7.70 2.81
N PRO A 305 -0.74 7.54 2.42
CA PRO A 305 -0.31 6.74 1.26
C PRO A 305 -0.35 5.23 1.53
N VAL A 306 -1.53 4.60 1.57
CA VAL A 306 -1.68 3.13 1.63
C VAL A 306 -3.06 2.62 1.18
N ALA A 307 -3.68 3.15 0.12
CA ALA A 307 -5.04 2.71 -0.28
C ALA A 307 -5.16 1.19 -0.47
N ASN A 308 -6.27 0.58 -0.03
CA ASN A 308 -6.50 -0.88 -0.05
C ASN A 308 -7.97 -1.20 -0.30
N TRP A 309 -8.27 -2.46 -0.65
CA TRP A 309 -9.62 -2.97 -0.88
C TRP A 309 -9.96 -4.06 0.12
N THR A 310 -11.25 -4.27 0.37
CA THR A 310 -11.71 -5.55 0.93
C THR A 310 -11.93 -6.57 -0.19
N MET A 311 -11.92 -7.86 0.15
CA MET A 311 -12.22 -8.99 -0.76
C MET A 311 -13.63 -8.95 -1.40
N MET A 312 -14.50 -7.99 -1.04
CA MET A 312 -15.85 -7.84 -1.59
C MET A 312 -15.97 -6.67 -2.59
N ASP A 313 -14.90 -6.32 -3.31
CA ASP A 313 -14.91 -5.23 -4.30
C ASP A 313 -15.32 -3.87 -3.75
N ARG A 314 -14.94 -3.59 -2.49
CA ARG A 314 -15.25 -2.31 -1.85
C ARG A 314 -14.01 -1.40 -1.81
N PRO A 315 -14.00 -0.30 -2.60
CA PRO A 315 -12.91 0.68 -2.59
C PRO A 315 -12.75 1.33 -1.22
N LEU A 316 -11.55 1.27 -0.60
CA LEU A 316 -11.25 1.92 0.67
C LEU A 316 -10.05 2.90 0.60
N PRO A 317 -10.28 4.22 0.44
CA PRO A 317 -9.25 5.24 0.69
C PRO A 317 -9.01 5.48 2.18
N PHE A 318 -7.83 6.02 2.52
CA PHE A 318 -7.46 6.24 3.92
C PHE A 318 -7.11 7.67 4.22
N GLY A 319 -7.60 8.21 5.34
CA GLY A 319 -7.24 9.53 5.84
C GLY A 319 -6.89 9.55 7.32
N ARG A 320 -5.93 10.40 7.67
CA ARG A 320 -5.59 10.86 9.02
C ARG A 320 -6.34 12.15 9.30
N ALA A 321 -6.90 12.31 10.50
CA ALA A 321 -7.26 13.63 10.99
C ALA A 321 -5.94 14.28 11.39
N THR A 322 -5.55 15.31 10.65
CA THR A 322 -4.66 16.31 11.23
C THR A 322 -5.58 17.18 12.06
N GLN A 323 -5.79 16.79 13.32
CA GLN A 323 -6.10 17.79 14.31
C GLN A 323 -4.78 18.55 14.47
N ASP A 324 -4.74 19.76 13.92
CA ASP A 324 -3.76 20.76 14.34
C ASP A 324 -3.79 20.88 15.88
#